data_AF-A0A7M4AB16-F1
#
_entry.id   AF-A0A7M4AB16-F1
#
_cell.length_a   1.000
_cell.length_b   1.000
_cell.length_c   1.000
_cell.angle_alpha   90.00
_cell.angle_beta   90.00
_cell.angle_gamma   90.00
#
_symmetry.space_group_name_H-M   'P 1'
#
loop_
_entity.id
_entity.type
_entity.pdbx_description
1 polymer ?
#
loop_
_entity_poly.entity_id
_entity_poly.type
_entity_poly.pdbx_seq_one_letter_code
_entity_poly.pdbx_strand_id
1 'polypeptide(L)'
;MQQGADQDWLLGSPLWWPNSGRVLSIVRLDEINPPDSWDFTSPDIGGRGWMRQRLQPVGPQILFTTAWSLFFLIASVIPLIFPDETPIDDQNLAIVFFSISWILVLVPFLWFSNGNSESLNLFPLEALPFFLGVVLFILHIMIDPKLGWLGYIFFLYSWLKTVNNISNSLSVNSARWLLPISISDFSDNIFNEGWTLLTKN
;
A
#
# COMPACT_ATOMS: atom_id res chain seq x y z
N MET A 1 -8.73 9.76 -19.38
CA MET A 1 -9.11 8.38 -19.04
C MET A 1 -9.00 7.56 -20.32
N GLN A 2 -8.06 6.63 -20.41
CA GLN A 2 -8.10 5.63 -21.48
C GLN A 2 -9.29 4.72 -21.20
N GLN A 3 -10.22 4.61 -22.14
CA GLN A 3 -11.27 3.60 -22.10
C GLN A 3 -10.59 2.22 -22.16
N GLY A 4 -10.54 1.53 -21.02
CA GLY A 4 -10.27 0.09 -21.00
C GLY A 4 -11.45 -0.64 -21.64
N ALA A 5 -11.21 -1.83 -22.19
CA ALA A 5 -12.30 -2.67 -22.65
C ALA A 5 -13.18 -3.08 -21.46
N ASP A 6 -14.48 -3.35 -21.66
CA ASP A 6 -15.41 -3.69 -20.55
C ASP A 6 -14.95 -4.90 -19.72
N GLN A 7 -14.17 -5.79 -20.33
CA GLN A 7 -13.49 -6.92 -19.66
C GLN A 7 -12.42 -6.48 -18.65
N ASP A 8 -11.74 -5.36 -18.89
CA ASP A 8 -10.65 -4.82 -18.07
C ASP A 8 -11.19 -4.19 -16.78
N TRP A 9 -12.48 -3.82 -16.74
CA TRP A 9 -13.14 -3.35 -15.54
C TRP A 9 -13.18 -4.42 -14.44
N LEU A 10 -13.40 -5.69 -14.82
CA LEU A 10 -13.39 -6.81 -13.87
C LEU A 10 -11.97 -7.36 -13.71
N LEU A 11 -11.31 -7.73 -14.80
CA LEU A 11 -10.05 -8.47 -14.72
C LEU A 11 -8.81 -7.59 -14.50
N GLY A 12 -8.97 -6.27 -14.57
CA GLY A 12 -7.88 -5.32 -14.47
C GLY A 12 -7.05 -5.22 -15.76
N SER A 13 -6.22 -4.18 -15.84
CA SER A 13 -5.32 -4.02 -16.99
C SER A 13 -4.21 -5.08 -16.98
N PRO A 14 -3.93 -5.75 -18.11
CA PRO A 14 -2.79 -6.66 -18.23
C PRO A 14 -1.45 -6.00 -17.90
N LEU A 15 -1.34 -4.68 -18.10
CA LEU A 15 -0.13 -3.89 -17.85
C LEU A 15 0.27 -3.82 -16.38
N TRP A 16 -0.67 -4.09 -15.46
CA TRP A 16 -0.35 -4.12 -14.03
C TRP A 16 0.57 -5.30 -13.66
N TRP A 17 0.72 -6.27 -14.56
CA TRP A 17 1.55 -7.45 -14.36
C TRP A 17 2.41 -7.74 -15.62
N PRO A 18 3.44 -6.93 -15.89
CA PRO A 18 4.19 -6.99 -17.14
C PRO A 18 4.91 -8.34 -17.38
N ASN A 19 5.15 -9.13 -16.32
CA ASN A 19 5.77 -10.46 -16.40
C ASN A 19 4.78 -11.62 -16.26
N SER A 20 3.48 -11.36 -16.07
CA SER A 20 2.48 -12.42 -16.18
C SER A 20 2.24 -12.67 -17.67
N GLY A 21 2.46 -13.90 -18.15
CA GLY A 21 2.13 -14.23 -19.53
C GLY A 21 0.70 -13.81 -19.88
N ARG A 22 0.41 -13.51 -21.16
CA ARG A 22 -0.92 -13.18 -21.70
C ARG A 22 -1.90 -14.37 -21.62
N VAL A 23 -1.87 -15.14 -20.56
CA VAL A 23 -2.83 -16.22 -20.34
C VAL A 23 -4.06 -15.56 -19.74
N LEU A 24 -5.07 -15.40 -20.59
CA LEU A 24 -6.46 -15.11 -20.23
C LEU A 24 -7.08 -16.32 -19.52
N SER A 25 -6.38 -16.93 -18.57
CA SER A 25 -6.97 -17.96 -17.72
C SER A 25 -7.82 -17.25 -16.68
N ILE A 26 -9.02 -17.80 -16.47
CA ILE A 26 -9.96 -17.35 -15.44
C ILE A 26 -9.24 -17.21 -14.09
N VAL A 27 -8.30 -18.13 -13.81
CA VAL A 27 -7.45 -18.15 -12.62
C VAL A 27 -5.97 -18.07 -13.01
N ARG A 28 -5.21 -17.19 -12.35
CA ARG A 28 -3.74 -17.10 -12.49
C ARG A 28 -3.05 -18.13 -11.59
N LEU A 29 -1.79 -18.47 -11.91
CA LEU A 29 -1.01 -19.50 -11.19
C LEU A 29 -1.00 -19.37 -9.66
N ASP A 30 -1.00 -18.14 -9.15
CA ASP A 30 -0.91 -17.86 -7.70
C ASP A 30 -2.28 -17.52 -7.06
N GLU A 31 -3.38 -17.69 -7.83
CA GLU A 31 -4.73 -17.44 -7.34
C GLU A 31 -5.41 -18.74 -6.91
N ILE A 32 -6.21 -18.66 -5.85
CA ILE A 32 -7.00 -19.79 -5.37
C ILE A 32 -8.16 -20.04 -6.35
N ASN A 33 -8.23 -21.26 -6.88
CA ASN A 33 -9.36 -21.71 -7.69
C ASN A 33 -10.65 -21.68 -6.86
N PRO A 34 -11.79 -21.33 -7.46
CA PRO A 34 -13.06 -21.44 -6.77
C PRO A 34 -13.39 -22.92 -6.53
N PRO A 35 -14.20 -23.26 -5.51
CA PRO A 35 -14.69 -24.61 -5.32
C PRO A 35 -15.49 -25.10 -6.54
N ASP A 36 -15.43 -26.41 -6.83
CA ASP A 36 -16.16 -27.01 -7.96
C ASP A 36 -17.69 -26.82 -7.89
N SER A 37 -18.23 -26.51 -6.71
CA SER A 37 -19.65 -26.20 -6.49
C SER A 37 -20.08 -24.82 -7.01
N TRP A 38 -19.15 -23.95 -7.39
CA TRP A 38 -19.46 -22.60 -7.84
C TRP A 38 -19.64 -22.56 -9.36
N ASP A 39 -20.81 -22.14 -9.82
CA ASP A 39 -21.00 -21.78 -11.22
C ASP A 39 -20.19 -20.52 -11.52
N PHE A 40 -19.17 -20.61 -12.38
CA PHE A 40 -18.31 -19.49 -12.75
C PHE A 40 -18.54 -19.03 -14.18
N THR A 41 -18.28 -17.74 -14.44
CA THR A 41 -18.29 -17.17 -15.79
C THR A 41 -17.06 -16.29 -16.03
N SER A 42 -16.74 -16.05 -17.30
CA SER A 42 -15.65 -15.18 -17.73
C SER A 42 -16.19 -14.01 -18.58
N PRO A 43 -15.44 -12.91 -18.75
CA PRO A 43 -15.85 -11.83 -19.64
C PRO A 43 -16.07 -12.28 -21.09
N ASP A 44 -15.37 -13.32 -21.55
CA ASP A 44 -15.49 -13.86 -22.90
C ASP A 44 -16.76 -14.70 -23.09
N ILE A 45 -17.14 -15.49 -22.06
CA ILE A 45 -18.32 -16.36 -22.10
C ILE A 45 -19.59 -15.55 -21.80
N GLY A 46 -19.50 -14.61 -20.86
CA GLY A 46 -20.62 -13.84 -20.36
C GLY A 46 -21.65 -14.69 -19.60
N GLY A 47 -22.75 -14.07 -19.19
CA GLY A 47 -23.82 -14.73 -18.46
C GLY A 47 -23.68 -14.65 -16.94
N ARG A 48 -24.33 -15.58 -16.24
CA ARG A 48 -24.48 -15.54 -14.78
C ARG A 48 -23.59 -16.57 -14.09
N GLY A 49 -22.86 -16.12 -13.08
CA GLY A 49 -21.98 -16.97 -12.28
C GLY A 49 -20.93 -16.12 -11.56
N TRP A 50 -20.16 -16.74 -10.67
CA TRP A 50 -19.02 -16.12 -10.03
C TRP A 50 -18.00 -15.65 -11.06
N MET A 51 -17.63 -14.38 -10.97
CA MET A 51 -16.64 -13.73 -11.82
C MET A 51 -15.45 -13.27 -10.99
N ARG A 52 -14.26 -13.38 -11.58
CA ARG A 52 -13.04 -12.87 -10.96
C ARG A 52 -12.98 -11.35 -11.15
N GLN A 53 -12.77 -10.61 -10.06
CA GLN A 53 -12.39 -9.20 -10.11
C GLN A 53 -10.96 -9.02 -9.60
N ARG A 54 -10.13 -8.27 -10.31
CA ARG A 54 -8.76 -7.92 -9.90
C ARG A 54 -8.63 -6.41 -9.78
N LEU A 55 -8.25 -5.97 -8.59
CA LEU A 55 -7.88 -4.58 -8.34
C LEU A 55 -6.40 -4.37 -8.66
N GLN A 56 -6.07 -3.12 -9.00
CA GLN A 56 -4.70 -2.73 -9.28
C GLN A 56 -3.80 -3.01 -8.07
N PRO A 57 -2.73 -3.81 -8.22
CA PRO A 57 -1.83 -4.10 -7.12
C PRO A 57 -1.03 -2.84 -6.78
N VAL A 58 -1.11 -2.41 -5.52
CA VAL A 58 -0.38 -1.23 -5.01
C VAL A 58 1.08 -1.58 -4.69
N GLY A 59 1.36 -2.82 -4.28
CA GLY A 59 2.69 -3.26 -3.85
C GLY A 59 3.83 -2.94 -4.82
N PRO A 60 3.76 -3.34 -6.11
CA PRO A 60 4.80 -3.03 -7.09
C PRO A 60 5.05 -1.52 -7.28
N GLN A 61 4.03 -0.69 -7.05
CA GLN A 61 4.11 0.76 -7.28
C GLN A 61 4.85 1.48 -6.15
N ILE A 62 4.80 0.95 -4.92
CA ILE A 62 5.46 1.54 -3.76
C ILE A 62 6.76 0.82 -3.37
N LEU A 63 7.02 -0.37 -3.91
CA LEU A 63 8.23 -1.14 -3.61
C LEU A 63 9.50 -0.37 -3.96
N PHE A 64 9.52 0.28 -5.13
CA PHE A 64 10.66 1.06 -5.59
C PHE A 64 10.97 2.23 -4.64
N THR A 65 9.96 3.03 -4.29
CA THR A 65 10.15 4.17 -3.38
C THR A 65 10.53 3.70 -1.98
N THR A 66 9.96 2.59 -1.50
CA THR A 66 10.32 1.98 -0.22
C THR A 66 11.79 1.51 -0.21
N ALA A 67 12.28 0.90 -1.29
CA ALA A 67 13.69 0.49 -1.38
C ALA A 67 14.64 1.71 -1.36
N TRP A 68 14.34 2.75 -2.14
CA TRP A 68 15.13 3.99 -2.14
C TRP A 68 15.06 4.73 -0.82
N SER A 69 13.96 4.63 -0.08
CA SER A 69 13.87 5.26 1.23
C SER A 69 14.92 4.74 2.21
N LEU A 70 15.20 3.42 2.21
CA LEU A 70 16.25 2.85 3.06
C LEU A 70 17.62 3.37 2.65
N PHE A 71 17.88 3.42 1.35
CA PHE A 71 19.11 3.99 0.81
C PHE A 71 19.33 5.42 1.31
N PHE A 72 18.33 6.29 1.18
CA PHE A 72 18.42 7.68 1.64
C PHE A 72 18.51 7.81 3.16
N LEU A 73 17.88 6.90 3.91
CA LEU A 73 18.03 6.85 5.36
C LEU A 73 19.50 6.62 5.71
N ILE A 74 20.11 5.56 5.16
CA ILE A 74 21.53 5.22 5.36
C ILE A 74 22.45 6.34 4.85
N ALA A 75 22.15 6.90 3.68
CA ALA A 75 22.93 7.98 3.08
C ALA A 75 22.94 9.25 3.94
N SER A 76 21.90 9.51 4.74
CA SER A 76 21.85 10.67 5.65
C SER A 76 22.96 10.68 6.71
N VAL A 77 23.59 9.53 6.96
CA VAL A 77 24.71 9.41 7.89
C VAL A 77 26.04 9.82 7.26
N ILE A 78 26.18 9.71 5.93
CA ILE A 78 27.46 9.90 5.22
C ILE A 78 28.05 11.29 5.45
N PRO A 79 27.31 12.40 5.29
CA PRO A 79 27.84 13.75 5.53
C PRO A 79 28.29 13.95 6.99
N LEU A 80 27.68 13.22 7.93
CA LEU A 80 27.99 13.34 9.35
C LEU A 80 29.27 12.58 9.77
N ILE A 81 29.66 11.56 9.01
CA ILE A 81 30.90 10.80 9.24
C ILE A 81 32.08 11.43 8.48
N PHE A 82 31.82 11.94 7.28
CA PHE A 82 32.82 12.53 6.38
C PHE A 82 32.51 14.01 6.14
N PRO A 83 32.77 14.87 7.14
CA PRO A 83 32.48 16.29 7.01
C PRO A 83 33.40 16.98 6.00
N ASP A 84 32.95 18.12 5.47
CA ASP A 84 33.70 19.02 4.56
C ASP A 84 34.08 18.43 3.18
N GLU A 85 33.48 17.30 2.77
CA GLU A 85 33.71 16.67 1.46
C GLU A 85 32.81 17.22 0.34
N THR A 86 31.79 18.01 0.69
CA THR A 86 30.84 18.58 -0.28
C THR A 86 30.69 20.09 -0.11
N PRO A 87 30.31 20.85 -1.16
CA PRO A 87 30.14 22.30 -1.06
C PRO A 87 28.88 22.72 -0.29
N ILE A 88 28.05 21.76 0.13
CA ILE A 88 26.83 21.99 0.91
C ILE A 88 27.16 21.68 2.37
N ASP A 89 26.58 22.44 3.29
CA ASP A 89 26.66 22.15 4.73
C ASP A 89 26.19 20.71 5.03
N ASP A 90 27.04 19.96 5.75
CA ASP A 90 26.85 18.53 5.99
C ASP A 90 25.55 18.22 6.73
N GLN A 91 25.17 19.07 7.68
CA GLN A 91 23.95 18.92 8.44
C GLN A 91 22.71 19.13 7.56
N ASN A 92 22.73 20.14 6.69
CA ASN A 92 21.67 20.35 5.71
C ASN A 92 21.55 19.18 4.72
N LEU A 93 22.68 18.65 4.24
CA LEU A 93 22.67 17.50 3.34
C LEU A 93 22.10 16.25 4.01
N ALA A 94 22.46 15.99 5.27
CA ALA A 94 21.89 14.91 6.08
C ALA A 94 20.37 15.06 6.26
N ILE A 95 19.89 16.26 6.58
CA ILE A 95 18.46 16.57 6.73
C ILE A 95 17.71 16.32 5.41
N VAL A 96 18.28 16.70 4.27
CA VAL A 96 17.68 16.47 2.96
C VAL A 96 17.52 14.98 2.69
N PHE A 97 18.57 14.17 2.85
CA PHE A 97 18.49 12.73 2.66
C PHE A 97 17.52 12.06 3.63
N PHE A 98 17.53 12.45 4.90
CA PHE A 98 16.58 11.97 5.89
C PHE A 98 15.13 12.29 5.48
N SER A 99 14.87 13.52 5.03
CA SER A 99 13.54 13.95 4.60
C SER A 99 13.07 13.19 3.35
N ILE A 100 13.96 13.01 2.36
CA ILE A 100 13.68 12.22 1.16
C ILE A 100 13.31 10.78 1.54
N SER A 101 14.02 10.17 2.49
CA SER A 101 13.70 8.82 2.98
C SER A 101 12.24 8.72 3.45
N TRP A 102 11.83 9.59 4.37
CA TRP A 102 10.48 9.54 4.94
C TRP A 102 9.39 9.92 3.93
N ILE A 103 9.67 10.87 3.02
CA ILE A 103 8.76 11.20 1.91
C ILE A 103 8.53 9.98 1.02
N LEU A 104 9.60 9.25 0.66
CA LEU A 104 9.51 8.07 -0.20
C LEU A 104 8.79 6.89 0.44
N VAL A 105 8.79 6.77 1.76
CA VAL A 105 7.96 5.78 2.48
C VAL A 105 6.50 6.22 2.56
N LEU A 106 6.24 7.44 3.02
CA LEU A 106 4.90 7.83 3.46
C LEU A 106 4.01 8.33 2.31
N VAL A 107 4.54 9.18 1.43
CA VAL A 107 3.73 9.84 0.40
C VAL A 107 3.14 8.84 -0.61
N PRO A 108 3.90 7.88 -1.15
CA PRO A 108 3.34 6.89 -2.08
C PRO A 108 2.24 6.05 -1.43
N PHE A 109 2.42 5.65 -0.17
CA PHE A 109 1.39 4.90 0.55
C PHE A 109 0.10 5.73 0.70
N LEU A 110 0.22 6.98 1.15
CA LEU A 110 -0.93 7.86 1.36
C LEU A 110 -1.68 8.14 0.05
N TRP A 111 -0.96 8.30 -1.06
CA TRP A 111 -1.56 8.50 -2.38
C TRP A 111 -2.44 7.34 -2.84
N PHE A 112 -2.04 6.10 -2.52
CA PHE A 112 -2.81 4.89 -2.85
C PHE A 112 -3.79 4.47 -1.75
N SER A 113 -3.73 5.09 -0.58
CA SER A 113 -4.69 4.83 0.50
C SER A 113 -6.04 5.46 0.16
N ASN A 114 -7.09 4.65 0.06
CA ASN A 114 -8.46 5.15 -0.08
C ASN A 114 -8.94 5.61 1.31
N GLY A 115 -8.63 6.87 1.65
CA GLY A 115 -8.88 7.43 2.97
C GLY A 115 -10.36 7.74 3.23
N ASN A 116 -11.12 6.79 3.77
CA ASN A 116 -12.29 7.07 4.59
C ASN A 116 -11.87 6.99 6.07
N SER A 117 -11.14 7.99 6.56
CA SER A 117 -10.86 8.13 7.99
C SER A 117 -11.45 9.43 8.51
N GLU A 118 -12.41 9.33 9.42
CA GLU A 118 -13.04 10.49 10.09
C GLU A 118 -12.10 11.19 11.09
N SER A 119 -10.91 10.62 11.38
CA SER A 119 -9.92 11.14 12.33
C SER A 119 -8.49 11.10 11.80
N LEU A 120 -7.58 11.84 12.46
CA LEU A 120 -6.14 11.77 12.20
C LEU A 120 -5.63 10.34 12.35
N ASN A 121 -5.21 9.74 11.24
CA ASN A 121 -4.62 8.41 11.20
C ASN A 121 -3.13 8.53 10.87
N LEU A 122 -2.28 8.12 11.81
CA LEU A 122 -0.82 8.09 11.61
C LEU A 122 -0.37 6.84 10.84
N PHE A 123 -1.27 5.89 10.58
CA PHE A 123 -0.95 4.71 9.76
C PHE A 123 -0.44 5.16 8.38
N PRO A 124 0.71 4.65 7.91
CA PRO A 124 1.40 3.44 8.37
C PRO A 124 2.56 3.70 9.36
N LEU A 125 2.82 4.96 9.72
CA LEU A 125 3.96 5.37 10.52
C LEU A 125 3.94 4.71 11.90
N GLU A 126 5.03 4.03 12.24
CA GLU A 126 5.27 3.58 13.60
C GLU A 126 5.73 4.78 14.46
N ALA A 127 4.75 5.51 14.98
CA ALA A 127 4.91 6.84 15.55
C ALA A 127 5.77 6.89 16.82
N LEU A 128 5.61 5.93 17.74
CA LEU A 128 6.33 5.94 19.02
C LEU A 128 7.86 5.99 18.86
N PRO A 129 8.52 5.02 18.18
CA PRO A 129 9.95 5.08 17.95
C PRO A 129 10.35 6.26 17.07
N PHE A 130 9.51 6.70 16.12
CA PHE A 130 9.79 7.88 15.32
C PHE A 130 9.97 9.12 16.19
N PHE A 131 9.00 9.40 17.08
CA PHE A 131 9.05 10.57 17.96
C PHE A 131 10.14 10.46 19.02
N LEU A 132 10.46 9.25 19.51
CA LEU A 132 11.64 9.05 20.37
C LEU A 132 12.94 9.40 19.63
N GLY A 133 13.05 9.03 18.35
CA GLY A 133 14.16 9.44 17.49
C GLY A 133 14.26 10.96 17.37
N VAL A 134 13.14 11.66 17.15
CA VAL A 134 13.09 13.13 17.08
C VAL A 134 13.55 13.77 18.39
N VAL A 135 13.07 13.28 19.54
CA VAL A 135 13.48 13.80 20.85
C VAL A 135 14.99 13.63 21.06
N LEU A 136 15.53 12.44 20.78
CA LEU A 136 16.97 12.17 20.91
C LEU A 136 17.80 13.01 19.93
N PHE A 137 17.28 13.26 18.74
CA PHE A 137 17.90 14.17 17.79
C PHE A 137 17.91 15.60 18.35
N ILE A 138 16.83 16.13 18.92
CA ILE A 138 16.89 17.48 19.54
C ILE A 138 17.92 17.51 20.68
N LEU A 139 17.98 16.46 21.50
CA LEU A 139 18.94 16.36 22.61
C LEU A 139 20.40 16.24 22.13
N HIS A 140 20.65 15.74 20.91
CA HIS A 140 22.01 15.66 20.36
C HIS A 140 22.64 17.05 20.21
N ILE A 141 21.85 18.07 19.88
CA ILE A 141 22.29 19.45 19.70
C ILE A 141 22.54 20.10 21.07
N MET A 142 21.72 19.75 22.07
CA MET A 142 21.73 20.42 23.38
C MET A 142 22.70 19.81 24.39
N ILE A 143 22.98 18.51 24.31
CA ILE A 143 23.65 17.75 25.37
C ILE A 143 24.90 17.02 24.88
N ASP A 144 24.74 16.01 24.01
CA ASP A 144 25.83 15.14 23.56
C ASP A 144 25.56 14.63 22.14
N PRO A 145 26.49 14.81 21.18
CA PRO A 145 26.37 14.27 19.82
C PRO A 145 26.09 12.76 19.74
N LYS A 146 26.50 11.98 20.76
CA LYS A 146 26.24 10.53 20.82
C LYS A 146 24.75 10.19 20.84
N LEU A 147 23.90 11.10 21.34
CA LEU A 147 22.45 10.92 21.34
C LEU A 147 21.87 10.90 19.92
N GLY A 148 22.54 11.54 18.96
CA GLY A 148 22.15 11.51 17.55
C GLY A 148 22.20 10.09 16.99
N TRP A 149 23.24 9.32 17.33
CA TRP A 149 23.37 7.90 16.94
C TRP A 149 22.28 7.03 17.56
N LEU A 150 21.92 7.29 18.83
CA LEU A 150 20.81 6.59 19.46
C LEU A 150 19.48 6.92 18.78
N GLY A 151 19.24 8.21 18.47
CA GLY A 151 18.07 8.64 17.71
C GLY A 151 17.98 7.98 16.33
N TYR A 152 19.12 7.80 15.67
CA TYR A 152 19.20 7.12 14.39
C TYR A 152 18.76 5.64 14.46
N ILE A 153 19.11 4.92 15.54
CA ILE A 153 18.62 3.55 15.79
C ILE A 153 17.09 3.54 15.90
N PHE A 154 16.50 4.51 16.61
CA PHE A 154 15.05 4.65 16.71
C PHE A 154 14.39 4.95 15.36
N PHE A 155 14.99 5.80 14.53
CA PHE A 155 14.51 6.05 13.18
C PHE A 155 14.57 4.80 12.29
N LEU A 156 15.66 4.04 12.34
CA LEU A 156 15.79 2.79 11.61
C LEU A 156 14.76 1.75 12.06
N TYR A 157 14.52 1.64 13.36
CA TYR A 157 13.49 0.75 13.91
C TYR A 157 12.09 1.18 13.50
N SER A 158 11.79 2.48 13.57
CA SER A 158 10.51 3.04 13.10
C SER A 158 10.31 2.79 11.61
N TRP A 159 11.36 2.96 10.80
CA TRP A 159 11.33 2.66 9.37
C TRP A 159 10.99 1.20 9.11
N LEU A 160 11.68 0.25 9.77
CA LEU A 160 11.41 -1.18 9.64
C LEU A 160 9.96 -1.53 9.99
N LYS A 161 9.44 -0.99 11.10
CA LYS A 161 8.06 -1.22 11.53
C LYS A 161 7.05 -0.59 10.58
N THR A 162 7.32 0.61 10.08
CA THR A 162 6.49 1.29 9.09
C THR A 162 6.41 0.48 7.79
N VAL A 163 7.54 -0.03 7.29
CA VAL A 163 7.57 -0.91 6.11
C VAL A 163 6.79 -2.22 6.35
N ASN A 164 6.89 -2.80 7.54
CA ASN A 164 6.08 -3.97 7.90
C ASN A 164 4.58 -3.64 7.94
N ASN A 165 4.19 -2.49 8.49
CA ASN A 165 2.80 -2.05 8.51
C ASN A 165 2.25 -1.87 7.08
N ILE A 166 3.03 -1.26 6.19
CA ILE A 166 2.73 -1.15 4.76
C ILE A 166 2.59 -2.54 4.12
N SER A 167 3.57 -3.42 4.32
CA SER A 167 3.57 -4.78 3.75
C SER A 167 2.35 -5.58 4.19
N ASN A 168 2.04 -5.54 5.49
CA ASN A 168 0.86 -6.21 6.06
C ASN A 168 -0.44 -5.64 5.46
N SER A 169 -0.55 -4.32 5.30
CA SER A 169 -1.71 -3.70 4.65
C SER A 169 -1.90 -4.14 3.20
N LEU A 170 -0.81 -4.50 2.51
CA LEU A 170 -0.81 -4.93 1.13
C LEU A 170 -0.92 -6.45 0.95
N SER A 171 -0.84 -7.21 2.04
CA SER A 171 -0.94 -8.68 2.00
C SER A 171 -2.32 -9.19 1.60
N VAL A 172 -3.35 -8.33 1.68
CA VAL A 172 -4.71 -8.65 1.26
C VAL A 172 -4.74 -8.83 -0.26
N ASN A 173 -5.22 -9.98 -0.72
CA ASN A 173 -5.28 -10.32 -2.14
C ASN A 173 -6.11 -9.28 -2.90
N SER A 174 -5.54 -8.66 -3.94
CA SER A 174 -6.23 -7.69 -4.78
C SER A 174 -7.27 -8.34 -5.69
N ALA A 175 -7.31 -9.67 -5.76
CA ALA A 175 -8.26 -10.45 -6.53
C ALA A 175 -9.34 -11.08 -5.64
N ARG A 176 -10.60 -10.80 -5.98
CA ARG A 176 -11.80 -11.27 -5.28
C ARG A 176 -12.76 -11.94 -6.26
N TRP A 177 -13.67 -12.76 -5.73
CA TRP A 177 -14.78 -13.33 -6.49
C TRP A 177 -16.04 -12.51 -6.26
N LEU A 178 -16.71 -12.13 -7.33
CA LEU A 178 -17.98 -11.43 -7.30
C LEU A 178 -19.08 -12.31 -7.91
N LEU A 179 -20.22 -12.40 -7.25
CA LEU A 179 -21.42 -13.00 -7.82
C LEU A 179 -22.37 -11.87 -8.22
N PRO A 180 -22.71 -11.71 -9.52
CA PRO A 180 -23.76 -10.78 -9.92
C PRO A 180 -25.10 -11.28 -9.38
N ILE A 181 -25.69 -10.50 -8.48
CA ILE A 181 -26.98 -10.79 -7.87
C ILE A 181 -28.09 -10.03 -8.59
N SER A 182 -29.25 -10.68 -8.77
CA SER A 182 -30.49 -10.02 -9.17
C SER A 182 -31.49 -10.06 -8.02
N ILE A 183 -32.50 -9.18 -8.08
CA ILE A 183 -33.59 -9.16 -7.10
C ILE A 183 -34.31 -10.51 -7.06
N SER A 184 -34.39 -11.22 -8.20
CA SER A 184 -35.02 -12.54 -8.29
C SER A 184 -34.24 -13.66 -7.59
N ASP A 185 -33.00 -13.43 -7.13
CA ASP A 185 -32.19 -14.43 -6.42
C ASP A 185 -32.50 -14.51 -4.94
N PHE A 186 -33.15 -13.49 -4.41
CA PHE A 186 -33.46 -13.39 -3.00
C PHE A 186 -34.96 -13.41 -2.83
N SER A 187 -35.41 -14.15 -1.83
CA SER A 187 -36.78 -14.02 -1.36
C SER A 187 -36.92 -12.68 -0.62
N ASP A 188 -38.01 -11.95 -0.87
CA ASP A 188 -38.32 -10.65 -0.25
C ASP A 188 -38.19 -10.67 1.29
N ASN A 189 -38.33 -11.86 1.91
CA ASN A 189 -38.22 -12.06 3.34
C ASN A 189 -36.81 -11.88 3.93
N ILE A 190 -35.73 -11.93 3.13
CA ILE A 190 -34.35 -11.82 3.61
C ILE A 190 -34.05 -10.39 4.11
N PHE A 191 -34.76 -9.39 3.59
CA PHE A 191 -34.60 -7.99 4.00
C PHE A 191 -35.58 -7.56 5.10
N ASN A 192 -36.45 -8.44 5.58
CA ASN A 192 -37.47 -8.08 6.58
C ASN A 192 -36.89 -7.80 7.98
N GLU A 193 -35.66 -8.25 8.26
CA GLU A 193 -34.98 -7.98 9.54
C GLU A 193 -34.12 -6.72 9.45
N GLY A 194 -34.73 -5.57 9.73
CA GLY A 194 -34.02 -4.29 9.94
C GLY A 194 -33.74 -3.47 8.68
N TRP A 195 -34.15 -3.91 7.50
CA TRP A 195 -34.06 -3.13 6.27
C TRP A 195 -35.44 -2.61 5.84
N THR A 196 -35.52 -1.33 5.47
CA THR A 196 -36.74 -0.72 4.90
C THR A 196 -36.57 -0.60 3.39
N LEU A 197 -37.41 -1.29 2.62
CA LEU A 197 -37.42 -1.17 1.16
C LEU A 197 -37.99 0.21 0.77
N LEU A 198 -37.17 1.09 0.19
CA LEU A 198 -37.59 2.45 -0.17
C LEU A 198 -38.38 2.51 -1.50
N THR A 199 -38.12 1.59 -2.44
CA THR A 199 -38.83 1.52 -3.73
C THR A 199 -38.89 0.08 -4.22
N LYS A 200 -40.08 -0.38 -4.64
CA LYS A 200 -40.28 -1.65 -5.35
C LYS A 200 -40.55 -1.30 -6.82
N ASN A 201 -39.63 -1.62 -7.72
CA ASN A 201 -39.87 -1.56 -9.17
C ASN A 201 -40.35 -2.91 -9.66
#